data_AF-A0A7X3P5R3-F1
#
_entry.id   AF-A0A7X3P5R3-F1
#
_cell.length_a   1.000
_cell.length_b   1.000
_cell.length_c   1.000
_cell.angle_alpha   90.00
_cell.angle_beta   90.00
_cell.angle_gamma   90.00
#
_symmetry.space_group_name_H-M   'P 1'
#
loop_
_entity.id
_entity.type
_entity.pdbx_description
1 polymer ?
#
loop_
_entity_poly.entity_id
_entity_poly.type
_entity_poly.pdbx_seq_one_letter_code
_entity_poly.pdbx_strand_id
1 'polypeptide(L)'
;MGNHRKRALLLGLALPLLSTPASYGQGLLDLLNQVAYGEAVMAESQGAAQGVAQIPSLPTSSTRPDTGPEDPATASPGPRPVESHRVEPRLARPPWLSPPPPLAALVRLEPHVSCAPLQRDVLAILGGEHAVWSVTVADPVGRLLADVNGRVPRIPASNQKLISTALAVDRLGVNHRLKTSLWRLPNGTLRLEGEGDPGFGPQQVTRMATALSGHGVSTGTVSMEFEELGPGNWWPADWHSADRNWDYGAPVTRLAVSANSSGDYAVYDPPKRLAGIWSQVLGRQGVGFAWAEVPADSPNPQGSQLIHEELSRPLQSLATRANTESHNNTAEVLLRVGSGSWNLSHASRITLQWLKEKNLPVDGVAIADGSGLSRSNRSTTRLYTSLLLTMQHHAHGGNWYRTMAVANRTGTLERFSSSPSLTGKFVGKTGTIRGVKALSGRMDTPHGYRFFSLLANGSAEPRSRMADILEAVLRHSSCPRVF
;
A
#
# COMPACT_ATOMS: atom_id res chain seq x y z
N MET A 1 14.86 1.76 -34.02
CA MET A 1 16.01 0.90 -34.39
C MET A 1 16.67 0.44 -33.11
N GLY A 2 16.91 -0.87 -32.94
CA GLY A 2 17.43 -1.44 -31.69
C GLY A 2 18.92 -1.77 -31.76
N ASN A 3 19.48 -2.27 -30.64
CA ASN A 3 20.78 -2.93 -30.65
C ASN A 3 20.89 -3.95 -29.51
N HIS A 4 20.57 -5.21 -29.79
CA HIS A 4 20.84 -6.32 -28.86
C HIS A 4 22.32 -6.70 -28.93
N ARG A 5 22.97 -6.95 -27.79
CA ARG A 5 24.25 -7.68 -27.74
C ARG A 5 24.12 -8.94 -26.90
N LYS A 6 24.25 -10.08 -27.58
CA LYS A 6 24.34 -11.42 -26.98
C LYS A 6 25.69 -11.57 -26.26
N ARG A 7 25.72 -12.32 -25.15
CA ARG A 7 26.87 -13.17 -24.77
C ARG A 7 26.38 -14.48 -24.17
N ALA A 8 26.88 -15.56 -24.75
CA ALA A 8 27.03 -16.90 -24.20
C ALA A 8 28.48 -17.32 -24.52
N LEU A 9 29.09 -18.41 -24.04
CA LEU A 9 28.69 -19.50 -23.14
C LEU A 9 30.01 -20.03 -22.52
N LEU A 10 29.99 -20.76 -21.39
CA LEU A 10 30.93 -21.87 -21.13
C LEU A 10 30.45 -22.71 -19.94
N LEU A 11 30.70 -24.02 -19.98
CA LEU A 11 30.28 -25.02 -18.97
C LEU A 11 31.46 -25.48 -18.11
N GLY A 12 31.14 -25.98 -16.91
CA GLY A 12 31.96 -26.91 -16.13
C GLY A 12 31.04 -27.85 -15.35
N LEU A 13 31.25 -29.16 -15.46
CA LEU A 13 30.36 -30.22 -14.92
C LEU A 13 31.04 -30.99 -13.79
N ALA A 14 30.30 -31.23 -12.69
CA ALA A 14 30.49 -32.36 -11.79
C ALA A 14 29.23 -32.61 -10.93
N LEU A 15 28.90 -33.89 -10.70
CA LEU A 15 27.85 -34.44 -9.84
C LEU A 15 28.36 -35.83 -9.38
N PRO A 16 27.98 -36.35 -8.19
CA PRO A 16 26.70 -37.08 -8.12
C PRO A 16 25.98 -37.16 -6.74
N LEU A 17 24.67 -37.47 -6.83
CA LEU A 17 23.84 -38.33 -5.94
C LEU A 17 23.81 -38.13 -4.41
N LEU A 18 22.59 -37.94 -3.88
CA LEU A 18 21.92 -38.93 -3.01
C LEU A 18 20.37 -38.73 -3.01
N SER A 19 19.64 -39.60 -2.31
CA SER A 19 18.24 -39.99 -2.58
C SER A 19 17.10 -39.15 -1.93
N THR A 20 15.87 -39.46 -2.36
CA THR A 20 14.55 -38.88 -2.01
C THR A 20 13.94 -39.52 -0.74
N PRO A 21 12.64 -39.33 -0.34
CA PRO A 21 11.57 -38.45 -0.84
C PRO A 21 10.75 -37.66 0.22
N ALA A 22 9.94 -36.69 -0.23
CA ALA A 22 8.75 -36.20 0.52
C ALA A 22 7.73 -35.55 -0.43
N SER A 23 6.72 -36.31 -0.90
CA SER A 23 5.69 -35.81 -1.81
C SER A 23 4.33 -35.63 -1.12
N TYR A 24 3.95 -34.38 -0.80
CA TYR A 24 2.56 -33.92 -0.63
C TYR A 24 2.55 -32.38 -0.59
N GLY A 25 2.07 -31.71 -1.65
CA GLY A 25 1.88 -30.24 -1.64
C GLY A 25 1.96 -29.51 -2.99
N GLN A 26 2.65 -30.05 -4.00
CA GLN A 26 2.93 -29.32 -5.25
C GLN A 26 1.67 -28.97 -6.07
N GLY A 27 0.64 -29.83 -6.06
CA GLY A 27 -0.60 -29.60 -6.82
C GLY A 27 -1.39 -28.33 -6.46
N LEU A 28 -1.12 -27.70 -5.31
CA LEU A 28 -1.71 -26.41 -4.95
C LEU A 28 -0.86 -25.20 -5.41
N LEU A 29 0.45 -25.39 -5.61
CA LEU A 29 1.38 -24.35 -6.06
C LEU A 29 1.38 -24.21 -7.58
N ASP A 30 1.37 -25.31 -8.33
CA ASP A 30 1.29 -25.28 -9.79
C ASP A 30 -0.04 -24.68 -10.28
N LEU A 31 -1.13 -24.89 -9.52
CA LEU A 31 -2.45 -24.31 -9.77
C LEU A 31 -2.50 -22.77 -9.60
N LEU A 32 -1.55 -22.18 -8.85
CA LEU A 32 -1.45 -20.73 -8.66
C LEU A 32 -0.65 -20.06 -9.79
N ASN A 33 0.37 -20.73 -10.34
CA ASN A 33 1.16 -20.18 -11.45
C ASN A 33 0.32 -20.02 -12.73
N GLN A 34 -0.60 -20.94 -13.02
CA GLN A 34 -1.48 -20.85 -14.20
C GLN A 34 -2.50 -19.69 -14.13
N VAL A 35 -2.74 -19.12 -12.95
CA VAL A 35 -3.61 -17.93 -12.76
C VAL A 35 -2.81 -16.62 -12.94
N ALA A 36 -1.48 -16.67 -12.88
CA ALA A 36 -0.61 -15.50 -12.99
C ALA A 36 -0.20 -15.15 -14.44
N TYR A 37 -0.12 -16.15 -15.34
CA TYR A 37 0.35 -15.99 -16.72
C TYR A 37 -0.59 -16.65 -17.73
N GLY A 38 -1.50 -15.86 -18.29
CA GLY A 38 -2.37 -16.25 -19.41
C GLY A 38 -2.18 -15.32 -20.60
N GLU A 39 -1.19 -15.61 -21.46
CA GLU A 39 -0.99 -14.88 -22.71
C GLU A 39 -2.00 -15.34 -23.77
N ALA A 40 -2.90 -14.44 -24.19
CA ALA A 40 -3.85 -14.70 -25.26
C ALA A 40 -3.21 -14.46 -26.63
N VAL A 41 -2.53 -15.48 -27.17
CA VAL A 41 -2.03 -15.44 -28.56
C VAL A 41 -3.17 -15.70 -29.53
N MET A 42 -3.50 -14.71 -30.35
CA MET A 42 -4.41 -14.85 -31.49
C MET A 42 -3.72 -15.69 -32.58
N ALA A 43 -4.42 -16.70 -33.12
CA ALA A 43 -3.99 -17.47 -34.28
C ALA A 43 -5.15 -17.61 -35.28
N GLU A 44 -4.86 -17.42 -36.57
CA GLU A 44 -5.86 -17.35 -37.63
C GLU A 44 -6.26 -18.75 -38.15
N SER A 45 -7.49 -18.87 -38.65
CA SER A 45 -8.09 -20.15 -39.06
C SER A 45 -7.99 -20.41 -40.57
N GLN A 46 -7.28 -21.46 -40.99
CA GLN A 46 -7.44 -22.13 -42.29
C GLN A 46 -7.13 -23.64 -42.18
N GLY A 47 -7.58 -24.46 -43.13
CA GLY A 47 -6.88 -25.72 -43.47
C GLY A 47 -7.45 -27.07 -43.00
N ALA A 48 -8.74 -27.32 -43.24
CA ALA A 48 -9.39 -28.59 -43.65
C ALA A 48 -8.80 -30.01 -43.33
N ALA A 49 -9.78 -30.94 -43.14
CA ALA A 49 -9.82 -32.33 -43.65
C ALA A 49 -9.41 -33.55 -42.77
N GLN A 50 -10.46 -34.31 -42.41
CA GLN A 50 -10.60 -35.78 -42.45
C GLN A 50 -9.84 -36.71 -41.46
N GLY A 51 -10.59 -37.67 -40.89
CA GLY A 51 -10.10 -38.82 -40.11
C GLY A 51 -11.22 -39.44 -39.26
N VAL A 52 -11.69 -40.67 -39.59
CA VAL A 52 -12.85 -41.32 -38.96
C VAL A 52 -12.51 -42.71 -38.43
N ALA A 53 -12.74 -42.96 -37.14
CA ALA A 53 -13.02 -44.26 -36.48
C ALA A 53 -13.26 -43.99 -34.97
N GLN A 54 -14.50 -44.08 -34.45
CA GLN A 54 -15.24 -45.26 -33.98
C GLN A 54 -15.01 -45.66 -32.51
N ILE A 55 -16.11 -46.03 -31.84
CA ILE A 55 -16.23 -46.36 -30.41
C ILE A 55 -16.59 -47.85 -30.27
N PRO A 56 -16.06 -48.56 -29.25
CA PRO A 56 -16.85 -49.58 -28.57
C PRO A 56 -17.14 -49.24 -27.09
N SER A 57 -18.17 -49.88 -26.53
CA SER A 57 -18.81 -49.48 -25.27
C SER A 57 -18.46 -50.34 -24.05
N LEU A 58 -18.98 -49.91 -22.88
CA LEU A 58 -19.01 -50.58 -21.58
C LEU A 58 -19.51 -52.05 -21.62
N PRO A 59 -19.23 -52.82 -20.53
CA PRO A 59 -20.31 -53.55 -19.85
C PRO A 59 -20.42 -53.23 -18.35
N THR A 60 -21.50 -53.73 -17.72
CA THR A 60 -21.97 -53.35 -16.37
C THR A 60 -22.35 -54.55 -15.48
N SER A 61 -21.97 -54.51 -14.20
CA SER A 61 -22.68 -55.14 -13.05
C SER A 61 -22.03 -54.66 -11.73
N SER A 62 -22.68 -54.47 -10.57
CA SER A 62 -23.95 -54.94 -9.97
C SER A 62 -23.88 -56.25 -9.16
N THR A 63 -23.62 -56.13 -7.84
CA THR A 63 -24.32 -56.91 -6.77
C THR A 63 -24.09 -56.32 -5.35
N ARG A 64 -24.98 -56.71 -4.43
CA ARG A 64 -25.07 -56.46 -2.97
C ARG A 64 -26.07 -57.54 -2.42
N PRO A 65 -26.31 -57.73 -1.11
CA PRO A 65 -25.56 -57.41 0.12
C PRO A 65 -25.29 -58.68 0.99
N ASP A 66 -24.79 -58.54 2.22
CA ASP A 66 -25.17 -59.40 3.36
C ASP A 66 -25.01 -58.66 4.73
N THR A 67 -25.22 -59.33 5.88
CA THR A 67 -25.88 -58.73 7.06
C THR A 67 -25.27 -59.03 8.46
N GLY A 68 -25.37 -58.03 9.36
CA GLY A 68 -25.45 -58.16 10.84
C GLY A 68 -24.16 -58.46 11.64
N PRO A 69 -24.17 -58.37 13.00
CA PRO A 69 -25.27 -57.91 13.89
C PRO A 69 -24.89 -56.79 14.90
N GLU A 70 -25.90 -56.44 15.72
CA GLU A 70 -25.99 -55.58 16.95
C GLU A 70 -24.84 -55.72 17.99
N ASP A 71 -24.54 -54.81 18.93
CA ASP A 71 -24.79 -53.36 19.23
C ASP A 71 -23.76 -52.98 20.38
N PRO A 72 -23.91 -52.13 21.46
CA PRO A 72 -24.90 -51.12 21.83
C PRO A 72 -24.43 -49.74 22.38
N ALA A 73 -25.40 -48.82 22.38
CA ALA A 73 -25.59 -47.57 23.14
C ALA A 73 -24.45 -46.92 23.99
N THR A 74 -24.17 -45.64 23.70
CA THR A 74 -23.83 -44.61 24.72
C THR A 74 -24.37 -43.24 24.31
N ALA A 75 -24.66 -42.36 25.27
CA ALA A 75 -25.55 -41.21 25.07
C ALA A 75 -24.88 -39.95 24.48
N SER A 76 -25.63 -39.20 23.66
CA SER A 76 -25.24 -37.86 23.18
C SER A 76 -25.58 -36.76 24.20
N PRO A 77 -24.70 -35.75 24.41
CA PRO A 77 -25.04 -34.57 25.19
C PRO A 77 -25.96 -33.63 24.38
N GLY A 78 -27.05 -33.17 25.00
CA GLY A 78 -27.99 -32.24 24.39
C GLY A 78 -27.43 -30.82 24.17
N PRO A 79 -28.02 -30.02 23.25
CA PRO A 79 -27.59 -28.66 23.00
C PRO A 79 -27.84 -27.74 24.21
N ARG A 80 -26.89 -26.85 24.50
CA ARG A 80 -27.07 -25.79 25.51
C ARG A 80 -27.98 -24.68 24.95
N PRO A 81 -28.77 -23.99 25.80
CA PRO A 81 -29.50 -22.81 25.36
C PRO A 81 -28.56 -21.73 24.83
N VAL A 82 -28.93 -21.10 23.72
CA VAL A 82 -28.23 -19.91 23.19
C VAL A 82 -28.88 -18.67 23.79
N GLU A 83 -28.12 -17.86 24.51
CA GLU A 83 -28.63 -16.61 25.06
C GLU A 83 -28.94 -15.60 23.95
N SER A 84 -30.14 -15.02 23.99
CA SER A 84 -30.58 -14.00 23.04
C SER A 84 -29.96 -12.64 23.39
N HIS A 85 -28.74 -12.37 22.92
CA HIS A 85 -28.13 -11.05 23.04
C HIS A 85 -28.96 -9.99 22.28
N ARG A 86 -29.40 -8.96 23.01
CA ARG A 86 -30.09 -7.80 22.43
C ARG A 86 -29.13 -7.02 21.53
N VAL A 87 -29.60 -6.58 20.37
CA VAL A 87 -28.89 -5.60 19.55
C VAL A 87 -29.04 -4.21 20.18
N GLU A 88 -27.94 -3.65 20.70
CA GLU A 88 -27.91 -2.25 21.15
C GLU A 88 -27.94 -1.27 19.95
N PRO A 89 -28.54 -0.08 20.11
CA PRO A 89 -28.67 0.88 19.02
C PRO A 89 -27.33 1.58 18.71
N ARG A 90 -26.93 1.54 17.43
CA ARG A 90 -25.88 2.37 16.78
C ARG A 90 -24.73 2.83 17.71
N LEU A 91 -23.66 2.04 17.71
CA LEU A 91 -22.37 2.41 18.31
C LEU A 91 -21.96 3.85 17.97
N ALA A 92 -21.62 4.61 19.00
CA ALA A 92 -21.00 5.92 18.84
C ALA A 92 -19.61 5.79 18.17
N ARG A 93 -19.03 6.92 17.74
CA ARG A 93 -17.63 6.98 17.28
C ARG A 93 -16.74 6.26 18.31
N PRO A 94 -15.81 5.39 17.90
CA PRO A 94 -14.99 4.63 18.84
C PRO A 94 -14.26 5.60 19.77
N PRO A 95 -14.10 5.26 21.06
CA PRO A 95 -13.35 6.09 21.99
C PRO A 95 -11.91 6.19 21.47
N TRP A 96 -11.54 7.39 21.04
CA TRP A 96 -10.17 7.69 20.66
C TRP A 96 -9.26 7.34 21.82
N LEU A 97 -8.12 6.74 21.51
CA LEU A 97 -7.07 6.44 22.49
C LEU A 97 -6.85 7.66 23.38
N SER A 98 -6.72 7.44 24.69
CA SER A 98 -6.47 8.50 25.68
C SER A 98 -5.45 9.49 25.13
N PRO A 99 -5.72 10.82 25.22
CA PRO A 99 -4.88 11.80 24.55
C PRO A 99 -3.41 11.58 24.92
N PRO A 100 -2.48 11.58 23.96
CA PRO A 100 -1.08 11.35 24.26
C PRO A 100 -0.60 12.36 25.30
N PRO A 101 0.36 11.99 26.17
CA PRO A 101 0.88 12.90 27.19
C PRO A 101 1.27 14.24 26.54
N PRO A 102 0.98 15.38 27.20
CA PRO A 102 1.00 16.69 26.57
C PRO A 102 2.30 16.90 25.82
N LEU A 103 2.18 17.15 24.51
CA LEU A 103 3.29 17.20 23.55
C LEU A 103 4.44 18.02 24.13
N ALA A 104 5.55 17.33 24.46
CA ALA A 104 6.79 17.97 24.88
C ALA A 104 7.12 19.07 23.87
N ALA A 105 7.17 20.31 24.37
CA ALA A 105 6.79 21.52 23.63
C ALA A 105 7.16 21.46 22.14
N LEU A 106 6.13 21.31 21.29
CA LEU A 106 6.25 20.97 19.86
C LEU A 106 7.49 21.60 19.22
N VAL A 107 8.47 20.76 18.88
CA VAL A 107 9.79 21.18 18.40
C VAL A 107 9.64 21.90 17.05
N ARG A 108 9.60 23.23 17.12
CA ARG A 108 9.51 24.12 15.95
C ARG A 108 10.90 24.33 15.36
N LEU A 109 10.95 24.44 14.03
CA LEU A 109 12.18 24.88 13.36
C LEU A 109 12.50 26.33 13.74
N GLU A 110 13.74 26.56 14.16
CA GLU A 110 14.25 27.91 14.40
C GLU A 110 14.17 28.78 13.13
N PRO A 111 13.99 30.11 13.26
CA PRO A 111 13.82 30.99 12.11
C PRO A 111 15.08 31.11 11.24
N HIS A 112 16.26 31.11 11.87
CA HIS A 112 17.56 31.44 11.27
C HIS A 112 18.51 30.25 11.21
N VAL A 113 19.45 30.27 10.26
CA VAL A 113 20.43 29.19 10.05
C VAL A 113 21.62 29.35 11.02
N SER A 114 21.88 28.32 11.83
CA SER A 114 22.91 28.35 12.90
C SER A 114 24.28 27.78 12.48
N CYS A 115 24.43 27.13 11.32
CA CYS A 115 25.69 26.45 10.94
C CYS A 115 26.23 26.94 9.60
N ALA A 116 26.92 28.09 9.65
CA ALA A 116 27.53 28.73 8.47
C ALA A 116 28.46 27.80 7.63
N PRO A 117 29.26 26.88 8.20
CA PRO A 117 30.03 25.92 7.41
C PRO A 117 29.14 25.01 6.54
N LEU A 118 28.13 24.35 7.13
CA LEU A 118 27.21 23.48 6.40
C LEU A 118 26.40 24.27 5.36
N GLN A 119 25.94 25.48 5.70
CA GLN A 119 25.22 26.35 4.75
C GLN A 119 26.08 26.68 3.51
N ARG A 120 27.39 26.94 3.69
CA ARG A 120 28.30 27.18 2.57
C ARG A 120 28.54 25.93 1.73
N ASP A 121 28.77 24.78 2.35
CA ASP A 121 28.89 23.50 1.62
C ASP A 121 27.64 23.21 0.78
N VAL A 122 26.44 23.34 1.37
CA VAL A 122 25.17 23.13 0.66
C VAL A 122 25.04 24.10 -0.51
N LEU A 123 25.31 25.39 -0.32
CA LEU A 123 25.26 26.37 -1.41
C LEU A 123 26.30 26.06 -2.52
N ALA A 124 27.49 25.57 -2.18
CA ALA A 124 28.50 25.18 -3.15
C ALA A 124 28.09 23.93 -3.96
N ILE A 125 27.52 22.91 -3.30
CA ILE A 125 26.99 21.69 -3.95
C ILE A 125 25.82 21.99 -4.88
N LEU A 126 24.99 22.99 -4.55
CA LEU A 126 23.91 23.45 -5.42
C LEU A 126 24.42 24.36 -6.55
N GLY A 127 25.42 25.20 -6.28
CA GLY A 127 26.04 26.08 -7.28
C GLY A 127 25.00 26.92 -8.03
N GLY A 128 25.12 26.99 -9.36
CA GLY A 128 24.17 27.71 -10.22
C GLY A 128 22.73 27.17 -10.21
N GLU A 129 22.49 25.95 -9.73
CA GLU A 129 21.14 25.36 -9.70
C GLU A 129 20.30 25.74 -8.47
N HIS A 130 20.84 26.44 -7.47
CA HIS A 130 20.15 26.64 -6.17
C HIS A 130 18.69 27.11 -6.29
N ALA A 131 18.33 27.90 -7.30
CA ALA A 131 16.95 28.32 -7.59
C ALA A 131 15.95 27.18 -7.88
N VAL A 132 16.39 26.05 -8.47
CA VAL A 132 15.55 24.85 -8.71
C VAL A 132 15.52 23.87 -7.53
N TRP A 133 16.22 24.18 -6.44
CA TRP A 133 16.30 23.38 -5.22
C TRP A 133 15.63 24.05 -4.02
N SER A 134 15.07 23.23 -3.14
CA SER A 134 14.89 23.55 -1.73
C SER A 134 15.61 22.52 -0.88
N VAL A 135 16.21 22.98 0.22
CA VAL A 135 16.95 22.20 1.21
C VAL A 135 16.60 22.76 2.59
N THR A 136 16.28 21.89 3.54
CA THR A 136 16.18 22.24 4.97
C THR A 136 16.82 21.12 5.78
N VAL A 137 17.76 21.47 6.67
CA VAL A 137 18.46 20.54 7.58
C VAL A 137 18.35 21.06 9.00
N ALA A 138 17.95 20.21 9.95
CA ALA A 138 17.82 20.54 11.36
C ALA A 138 18.38 19.43 12.28
N ASP A 139 18.65 19.79 13.53
CA ASP A 139 18.98 18.85 14.62
C ASP A 139 17.72 18.46 15.46
N PRO A 140 17.82 17.54 16.44
CA PRO A 140 16.65 17.03 17.15
C PRO A 140 15.91 18.05 18.02
N VAL A 141 16.49 19.23 18.29
CA VAL A 141 15.82 20.29 19.07
C VAL A 141 15.29 21.42 18.19
N GLY A 142 15.20 21.20 16.87
CA GLY A 142 14.61 22.14 15.92
C GLY A 142 15.58 23.22 15.41
N ARG A 143 16.83 23.22 15.89
CA ARG A 143 17.86 24.16 15.43
C ARG A 143 18.15 23.94 13.95
N LEU A 144 17.98 25.00 13.18
CA LEU A 144 18.07 24.99 11.72
C LEU A 144 19.55 25.11 11.30
N LEU A 145 20.13 24.04 10.80
CA LEU A 145 21.56 23.96 10.48
C LEU A 145 21.89 24.44 9.07
N ALA A 146 20.97 24.22 8.12
CA ALA A 146 21.06 24.77 6.76
C ALA A 146 19.66 24.93 6.16
N ASP A 147 19.45 25.98 5.38
CA ASP A 147 18.21 26.25 4.66
C ASP A 147 18.50 26.96 3.33
N VAL A 148 18.01 26.40 2.22
CA VAL A 148 18.03 27.02 0.89
C VAL A 148 16.62 26.93 0.37
N ASN A 149 15.98 28.07 0.08
CA ASN A 149 14.60 28.13 -0.41
C ASN A 149 13.60 27.32 0.43
N GLY A 150 13.82 27.19 1.75
CA GLY A 150 13.12 26.20 2.58
C GLY A 150 11.61 26.40 2.73
N ARG A 151 11.12 27.62 2.41
CA ARG A 151 9.70 28.01 2.35
C ARG A 151 9.10 27.98 0.94
N VAL A 152 9.89 27.75 -0.11
CA VAL A 152 9.41 27.76 -1.51
C VAL A 152 8.61 26.48 -1.77
N PRO A 153 7.33 26.56 -2.17
CA PRO A 153 6.53 25.38 -2.44
C PRO A 153 6.96 24.70 -3.76
N ARG A 154 7.26 23.41 -3.69
CA ARG A 154 7.70 22.57 -4.82
C ARG A 154 6.82 21.33 -4.96
N ILE A 155 6.83 20.71 -6.15
CA ILE A 155 6.19 19.40 -6.32
C ILE A 155 7.04 18.36 -5.58
N PRO A 156 6.51 17.62 -4.59
CA PRO A 156 7.32 16.77 -3.71
C PRO A 156 7.62 15.38 -4.26
N ALA A 157 6.96 14.97 -5.36
CA ALA A 157 6.84 13.58 -5.77
C ALA A 157 6.46 12.68 -4.55
N SER A 158 6.88 11.41 -4.52
CA SER A 158 6.53 10.48 -3.44
C SER A 158 7.06 10.77 -2.03
N ASN A 159 7.63 11.95 -1.76
CA ASN A 159 7.72 12.45 -0.37
C ASN A 159 6.35 12.82 0.20
N GLN A 160 5.34 13.02 -0.64
CA GLN A 160 3.92 13.10 -0.23
C GLN A 160 3.48 11.92 0.64
N LYS A 161 4.05 10.73 0.42
CA LYS A 161 3.76 9.51 1.21
C LYS A 161 4.12 9.65 2.69
N LEU A 162 5.04 10.55 3.05
CA LEU A 162 5.33 10.85 4.45
C LEU A 162 4.11 11.48 5.15
N ILE A 163 3.34 12.32 4.45
CA ILE A 163 2.14 12.96 5.01
C ILE A 163 1.01 11.94 5.17
N SER A 164 0.69 11.17 4.12
CA SER A 164 -0.40 10.18 4.18
C SER A 164 -0.11 9.04 5.16
N THR A 165 1.11 8.52 5.22
CA THR A 165 1.47 7.50 6.23
C THR A 165 1.56 8.04 7.65
N ALA A 166 2.00 9.28 7.86
CA ALA A 166 2.02 9.88 9.19
C ALA A 166 0.60 10.17 9.71
N LEU A 167 -0.29 10.72 8.86
CA LEU A 167 -1.71 10.92 9.17
C LEU A 167 -2.39 9.62 9.62
N ALA A 168 -2.18 8.54 8.86
CA ALA A 168 -2.76 7.23 9.15
C ALA A 168 -2.20 6.65 10.47
N VAL A 169 -0.89 6.72 10.70
CA VAL A 169 -0.26 6.26 11.96
C VAL A 169 -0.71 7.08 13.17
N ASP A 170 -0.87 8.40 13.02
CA ASP A 170 -1.26 9.32 14.10
C ASP A 170 -2.71 9.12 14.56
N ARG A 171 -3.62 8.81 13.62
CA ARG A 171 -5.06 8.70 13.90
C ARG A 171 -5.57 7.28 14.17
N LEU A 172 -4.99 6.27 13.50
CA LEU A 172 -5.47 4.89 13.56
C LEU A 172 -4.54 3.98 14.38
N GLY A 173 -3.28 4.39 14.58
CA GLY A 173 -2.28 3.57 15.25
C GLY A 173 -1.66 2.50 14.35
N VAL A 174 -0.49 2.00 14.75
CA VAL A 174 0.35 1.10 13.91
C VAL A 174 -0.23 -0.31 13.72
N ASN A 175 -1.11 -0.72 14.64
CA ASN A 175 -1.71 -2.07 14.69
C ASN A 175 -3.09 -2.14 14.01
N HIS A 176 -3.66 -1.01 13.58
CA HIS A 176 -4.92 -0.99 12.83
C HIS A 176 -4.83 -1.84 11.56
N ARG A 177 -5.97 -2.38 11.12
CA ARG A 177 -6.10 -3.22 9.93
C ARG A 177 -7.34 -2.77 9.17
N LEU A 178 -7.17 -2.67 7.86
CA LEU A 178 -8.26 -2.42 6.93
C LEU A 178 -9.12 -3.67 6.82
N LYS A 179 -10.43 -3.47 6.73
CA LYS A 179 -11.44 -4.51 6.62
C LYS A 179 -11.89 -4.68 5.17
N THR A 180 -12.16 -5.91 4.77
CA THR A 180 -13.11 -6.21 3.70
C THR A 180 -14.20 -7.10 4.29
N SER A 181 -15.43 -6.60 4.34
CA SER A 181 -16.55 -7.20 5.07
C SER A 181 -17.59 -7.75 4.10
N LEU A 182 -18.08 -8.96 4.39
CA LEU A 182 -19.13 -9.62 3.63
C LEU A 182 -20.38 -9.76 4.48
N TRP A 183 -21.43 -9.04 4.10
CA TRP A 183 -22.73 -9.02 4.75
C TRP A 183 -23.76 -9.83 3.97
N ARG A 184 -24.77 -10.35 4.68
CA ARG A 184 -26.06 -10.80 4.12
C ARG A 184 -27.11 -9.77 4.51
N LEU A 185 -27.76 -9.19 3.53
CA LEU A 185 -28.84 -8.22 3.71
C LEU A 185 -30.17 -8.94 4.01
N PRO A 186 -31.20 -8.27 4.58
CA PRO A 186 -32.47 -8.91 4.95
C PRO A 186 -33.25 -9.55 3.79
N ASN A 187 -32.99 -9.16 2.54
CA ASN A 187 -33.58 -9.74 1.33
C ASN A 187 -32.80 -10.95 0.77
N GLY A 188 -31.74 -11.39 1.46
CA GLY A 188 -30.88 -12.50 1.04
C GLY A 188 -29.72 -12.12 0.10
N THR A 189 -29.74 -10.92 -0.50
CA THR A 189 -28.62 -10.37 -1.26
C THR A 189 -27.40 -10.23 -0.35
N LEU A 190 -26.21 -10.48 -0.88
CA LEU A 190 -24.96 -10.23 -0.17
C LEU A 190 -24.45 -8.81 -0.47
N ARG A 191 -23.72 -8.18 0.45
CA ARG A 191 -22.97 -6.96 0.16
C ARG A 191 -21.51 -7.12 0.59
N LEU A 192 -20.60 -6.75 -0.32
CA LEU A 192 -19.17 -6.73 -0.09
C LEU A 192 -18.71 -5.28 0.06
N GLU A 193 -18.13 -4.96 1.22
CA GLU A 193 -17.69 -3.62 1.62
C GLU A 193 -16.19 -3.62 1.87
N GLY A 194 -15.51 -2.49 1.63
CA GLY A 194 -14.04 -2.45 1.68
C GLY A 194 -13.45 -1.14 2.17
N GLU A 195 -12.37 -1.26 2.94
CA GLU A 195 -11.51 -0.14 3.35
C GLU A 195 -10.24 -0.03 2.48
N GLY A 196 -10.21 -0.69 1.31
CA GLY A 196 -9.15 -0.52 0.31
C GLY A 196 -7.91 -1.37 0.51
N ASP A 197 -7.96 -2.55 1.16
CA ASP A 197 -6.77 -3.36 1.41
C ASP A 197 -6.01 -3.73 0.11
N PRO A 198 -4.80 -3.20 -0.14
CA PRO A 198 -4.01 -3.50 -1.33
C PRO A 198 -3.42 -4.93 -1.30
N GLY A 199 -3.67 -5.70 -0.24
CA GLY A 199 -3.38 -7.13 -0.11
C GLY A 199 -4.60 -8.06 -0.32
N PHE A 200 -5.80 -7.51 -0.57
CA PHE A 200 -7.00 -8.29 -0.87
C PHE A 200 -6.89 -8.96 -2.25
N GLY A 201 -7.35 -10.20 -2.40
CA GLY A 201 -7.17 -10.95 -3.64
C GLY A 201 -7.86 -12.32 -3.66
N PRO A 202 -7.54 -13.19 -4.63
CA PRO A 202 -8.24 -14.47 -4.83
C PRO A 202 -8.27 -15.40 -3.61
N GLN A 203 -7.25 -15.35 -2.74
CA GLN A 203 -7.22 -16.15 -1.51
C GLN A 203 -8.24 -15.68 -0.46
N GLN A 204 -8.41 -14.36 -0.33
CA GLN A 204 -9.44 -13.72 0.50
C GLN A 204 -10.84 -14.06 -0.03
N VAL A 205 -11.07 -13.90 -1.33
CA VAL A 205 -12.34 -14.27 -1.98
C VAL A 205 -12.66 -15.76 -1.79
N THR A 206 -11.65 -16.64 -1.87
CA THR A 206 -11.82 -18.08 -1.60
C THR A 206 -12.28 -18.33 -0.16
N ARG A 207 -11.67 -17.69 0.85
CA ARG A 207 -12.09 -17.82 2.26
C ARG A 207 -13.49 -17.28 2.49
N MET A 208 -13.82 -16.13 1.92
CA MET A 208 -15.17 -15.55 1.98
C MET A 208 -16.23 -16.48 1.34
N ALA A 209 -15.91 -17.13 0.22
CA ALA A 209 -16.80 -18.13 -0.38
C ALA A 209 -16.95 -19.38 0.51
N THR A 210 -15.89 -19.87 1.15
CA THR A 210 -15.99 -20.97 2.13
C THR A 210 -16.87 -20.58 3.33
N ALA A 211 -16.79 -19.33 3.81
CA ALA A 211 -17.67 -18.84 4.86
C ALA A 211 -19.14 -18.79 4.43
N LEU A 212 -19.43 -18.38 3.18
CA LEU A 212 -20.78 -18.44 2.62
C LEU A 212 -21.35 -19.86 2.59
N SER A 213 -20.55 -20.86 2.18
CA SER A 213 -20.95 -22.27 2.22
C SER A 213 -21.28 -22.73 3.65
N GLY A 214 -20.48 -22.31 4.64
CA GLY A 214 -20.75 -22.56 6.06
C GLY A 214 -22.04 -21.90 6.57
N HIS A 215 -22.43 -20.76 6.00
CA HIS A 215 -23.70 -20.07 6.26
C HIS A 215 -24.86 -20.55 5.35
N GLY A 216 -24.78 -21.77 4.81
CA GLY A 216 -25.84 -22.46 4.09
C GLY A 216 -25.97 -22.12 2.59
N VAL A 217 -24.99 -21.41 2.01
CA VAL A 217 -25.00 -21.05 0.59
C VAL A 217 -24.21 -22.08 -0.22
N SER A 218 -24.88 -23.18 -0.58
CA SER A 218 -24.26 -24.33 -1.27
C SER A 218 -24.86 -24.66 -2.65
N THR A 219 -25.98 -24.05 -3.04
CA THR A 219 -26.65 -24.27 -4.33
C THR A 219 -27.34 -22.99 -4.82
N GLY A 220 -27.79 -22.99 -6.09
CA GLY A 220 -28.53 -21.87 -6.69
C GLY A 220 -27.63 -20.72 -7.15
N THR A 221 -28.21 -19.52 -7.26
CA THR A 221 -27.52 -18.30 -7.69
C THR A 221 -27.46 -17.29 -6.56
N VAL A 222 -26.25 -16.79 -6.29
CA VAL A 222 -25.97 -15.71 -5.34
C VAL A 222 -26.01 -14.36 -6.04
N SER A 223 -26.75 -13.40 -5.48
CA SER A 223 -26.67 -11.99 -5.84
C SER A 223 -25.77 -11.23 -4.87
N MET A 224 -24.80 -10.46 -5.37
CA MET A 224 -23.87 -9.68 -4.55
C MET A 224 -23.76 -8.21 -4.99
N GLU A 225 -23.95 -7.29 -4.07
CA GLU A 225 -23.68 -5.86 -4.22
C GLU A 225 -22.21 -5.56 -3.87
N PHE A 226 -21.51 -4.82 -4.73
CA PHE A 226 -20.18 -4.27 -4.44
C PHE A 226 -20.32 -2.80 -4.02
N GLU A 227 -19.90 -2.47 -2.79
CA GLU A 227 -19.96 -1.12 -2.22
C GLU A 227 -18.72 -0.31 -2.62
N GLU A 228 -18.85 0.51 -3.68
CA GLU A 228 -17.68 1.03 -4.40
C GLU A 228 -17.85 2.45 -4.94
N LEU A 229 -16.71 3.11 -5.16
CA LEU A 229 -16.63 4.39 -5.88
C LEU A 229 -16.97 4.18 -7.36
N GLY A 230 -17.90 4.98 -7.90
CA GLY A 230 -18.10 5.04 -9.35
C GLY A 230 -16.88 5.58 -10.11
N PRO A 231 -16.66 5.18 -11.38
CA PRO A 231 -15.38 5.30 -12.10
C PRO A 231 -14.80 6.71 -12.23
N GLY A 232 -15.63 7.76 -12.16
CA GLY A 232 -15.17 9.15 -12.11
C GLY A 232 -14.32 9.51 -10.88
N ASN A 233 -14.25 8.63 -9.86
CA ASN A 233 -13.54 8.87 -8.60
C ASN A 233 -12.31 7.95 -8.38
N TRP A 234 -12.06 6.99 -9.29
CA TRP A 234 -10.97 6.00 -9.16
C TRP A 234 -9.56 6.61 -9.21
N TRP A 235 -9.42 7.83 -9.75
CA TRP A 235 -8.13 8.53 -9.89
C TRP A 235 -8.23 9.99 -9.44
N PRO A 236 -7.17 10.56 -8.84
CA PRO A 236 -7.01 12.00 -8.77
C PRO A 236 -7.06 12.62 -10.17
N ALA A 237 -7.81 13.71 -10.34
CA ALA A 237 -8.20 14.22 -11.65
C ALA A 237 -7.00 14.58 -12.56
N ASP A 238 -5.90 15.07 -11.99
CA ASP A 238 -4.70 15.52 -12.71
C ASP A 238 -3.62 14.44 -12.93
N TRP A 239 -3.88 13.17 -12.57
CA TRP A 239 -3.02 12.06 -12.97
C TRP A 239 -3.04 11.90 -14.49
N HIS A 240 -1.87 11.92 -15.12
CA HIS A 240 -1.74 11.87 -16.57
C HIS A 240 -2.26 10.54 -17.12
N SER A 241 -2.98 10.55 -18.25
CA SER A 241 -3.65 9.36 -18.79
C SER A 241 -2.68 8.19 -19.01
N ALA A 242 -1.50 8.46 -19.56
CA ALA A 242 -0.47 7.42 -19.79
C ALA A 242 0.10 6.81 -18.49
N ASP A 243 0.01 7.49 -17.34
CA ASP A 243 0.43 6.94 -16.05
C ASP A 243 -0.59 5.89 -15.56
N ARG A 244 -1.89 6.12 -15.82
CA ARG A 244 -3.03 5.28 -15.36
C ARG A 244 -3.05 3.87 -15.97
N ASN A 245 -2.22 3.61 -16.97
CA ASN A 245 -2.11 2.32 -17.66
C ASN A 245 -1.18 1.33 -16.91
N TRP A 246 -0.36 1.82 -15.98
CA TRP A 246 0.66 1.05 -15.26
C TRP A 246 0.25 0.78 -13.81
N ASP A 247 0.89 -0.19 -13.15
CA ASP A 247 0.65 -0.59 -11.76
C ASP A 247 0.67 0.61 -10.78
N TYR A 248 1.64 1.52 -10.94
CA TYR A 248 1.78 2.71 -10.12
C TYR A 248 0.68 3.77 -10.37
N GLY A 249 -0.05 3.68 -11.48
CA GLY A 249 -1.21 4.51 -11.80
C GLY A 249 -2.55 3.78 -11.68
N ALA A 250 -2.58 2.55 -11.15
CA ALA A 250 -3.79 1.75 -11.05
C ALA A 250 -4.94 2.42 -10.26
N PRO A 251 -6.21 2.09 -10.57
CA PRO A 251 -7.38 2.61 -9.85
C PRO A 251 -7.27 2.52 -8.32
N VAL A 252 -7.70 3.57 -7.62
CA VAL A 252 -7.84 3.60 -6.17
C VAL A 252 -9.32 3.35 -5.83
N THR A 253 -9.61 2.14 -5.37
CA THR A 253 -10.98 1.66 -5.10
C THR A 253 -11.05 1.01 -3.71
N ARG A 254 -12.26 0.85 -3.16
CA ARG A 254 -12.52 0.23 -1.84
C ARG A 254 -12.29 -1.28 -1.85
N LEU A 255 -12.54 -1.92 -2.99
CA LEU A 255 -12.42 -3.37 -3.21
C LEU A 255 -11.23 -3.70 -4.14
N ALA A 256 -10.03 -3.25 -3.78
CA ALA A 256 -8.86 -3.22 -4.65
C ALA A 256 -8.11 -4.57 -4.77
N VAL A 257 -8.60 -5.47 -5.65
CA VAL A 257 -7.97 -6.78 -5.94
C VAL A 257 -6.52 -6.62 -6.40
N SER A 258 -5.58 -7.12 -5.59
CA SER A 258 -4.13 -6.99 -5.79
C SER A 258 -3.70 -5.53 -6.02
N ALA A 259 -4.32 -4.58 -5.31
CA ALA A 259 -4.14 -3.14 -5.53
C ALA A 259 -4.49 -2.65 -6.95
N ASN A 260 -5.35 -3.39 -7.66
CA ASN A 260 -5.81 -3.14 -9.02
C ASN A 260 -4.71 -3.18 -10.10
N SER A 261 -3.65 -3.97 -9.90
CA SER A 261 -2.63 -4.24 -10.92
C SER A 261 -2.52 -5.72 -11.32
N SER A 262 -1.87 -5.98 -12.45
CA SER A 262 -1.55 -7.33 -12.94
C SER A 262 -0.22 -7.28 -13.71
N GLY A 263 0.84 -7.79 -13.10
CA GLY A 263 2.20 -7.44 -13.53
C GLY A 263 2.42 -5.92 -13.44
N ASP A 264 3.10 -5.36 -14.44
CA ASP A 264 3.39 -3.92 -14.52
C ASP A 264 2.17 -3.05 -14.91
N TYR A 265 1.00 -3.64 -15.17
CA TYR A 265 -0.16 -2.95 -15.74
C TYR A 265 -1.31 -2.73 -14.76
N ALA A 266 -2.06 -1.64 -14.99
CA ALA A 266 -3.31 -1.37 -14.30
C ALA A 266 -4.47 -2.25 -14.80
N VAL A 267 -5.39 -2.57 -13.90
CA VAL A 267 -6.70 -3.15 -14.22
C VAL A 267 -7.66 -1.99 -14.51
N TYR A 268 -8.09 -1.84 -15.77
CA TYR A 268 -9.02 -0.75 -16.15
C TYR A 268 -10.43 -0.87 -15.57
N ASP A 269 -10.85 -2.07 -15.15
CA ASP A 269 -12.18 -2.35 -14.62
C ASP A 269 -12.08 -3.25 -13.35
N PRO A 270 -11.82 -2.65 -12.17
CA PRO A 270 -11.69 -3.40 -10.91
C PRO A 270 -12.95 -4.16 -10.48
N PRO A 271 -14.18 -3.59 -10.53
CA PRO A 271 -15.39 -4.32 -10.17
C PRO A 271 -15.58 -5.58 -11.01
N LYS A 272 -15.40 -5.49 -12.34
CA LYS A 272 -15.52 -6.65 -13.22
C LYS A 272 -14.42 -7.69 -13.01
N ARG A 273 -13.19 -7.29 -12.65
CA ARG A 273 -12.14 -8.26 -12.28
C ARG A 273 -12.51 -9.00 -11.00
N LEU A 274 -13.03 -8.30 -10.00
CA LEU A 274 -13.50 -8.89 -8.74
C LEU A 274 -14.69 -9.84 -8.98
N ALA A 275 -15.66 -9.44 -9.80
CA ALA A 275 -16.78 -10.28 -10.21
C ALA A 275 -16.32 -11.54 -10.96
N GLY A 276 -15.31 -11.43 -11.83
CA GLY A 276 -14.71 -12.57 -12.51
C GLY A 276 -14.09 -13.59 -11.54
N ILE A 277 -13.41 -13.12 -10.49
CA ILE A 277 -12.82 -13.99 -9.46
C ILE A 277 -13.93 -14.64 -8.62
N TRP A 278 -14.95 -13.89 -8.20
CA TRP A 278 -16.12 -14.45 -7.49
C TRP A 278 -16.84 -15.52 -8.32
N SER A 279 -17.09 -15.25 -9.59
CA SER A 279 -17.69 -16.21 -10.53
C SER A 279 -16.86 -17.49 -10.68
N GLN A 280 -15.53 -17.37 -10.79
CA GLN A 280 -14.63 -18.53 -10.84
C GLN A 280 -14.60 -19.34 -9.53
N VAL A 281 -14.67 -18.67 -8.38
CA VAL A 281 -14.64 -19.33 -7.06
C VAL A 281 -15.97 -20.03 -6.75
N LEU A 282 -17.11 -19.36 -6.96
CA LEU A 282 -18.44 -19.92 -6.72
C LEU A 282 -18.83 -20.96 -7.78
N GLY A 283 -18.45 -20.75 -9.04
CA GLY A 283 -18.70 -21.72 -10.13
C GLY A 283 -18.03 -23.08 -9.89
N ARG A 284 -16.85 -23.11 -9.23
CA ARG A 284 -16.19 -24.35 -8.77
C ARG A 284 -16.95 -25.08 -7.67
N GLN A 285 -17.88 -24.41 -7.00
CA GLN A 285 -18.80 -24.98 -6.00
C GLN A 285 -20.17 -25.35 -6.59
N GLY A 286 -20.40 -25.12 -7.89
CA GLY A 286 -21.71 -25.28 -8.54
C GLY A 286 -22.70 -24.13 -8.22
N VAL A 287 -22.21 -23.01 -7.66
CA VAL A 287 -23.02 -21.85 -7.27
C VAL A 287 -22.93 -20.79 -8.37
N GLY A 288 -24.09 -20.36 -8.88
CA GLY A 288 -24.21 -19.25 -9.83
C GLY A 288 -23.93 -17.91 -9.17
N PHE A 289 -23.45 -16.93 -9.95
CA PHE A 289 -23.10 -15.60 -9.44
C PHE A 289 -23.68 -14.48 -10.30
N ALA A 290 -24.42 -13.58 -9.67
CA ALA A 290 -24.90 -12.32 -10.22
C ALA A 290 -24.42 -11.16 -9.31
N TRP A 291 -24.18 -9.99 -9.88
CA TRP A 291 -23.65 -8.86 -9.13
C TRP A 291 -24.13 -7.51 -9.67
N ALA A 292 -24.02 -6.48 -8.83
CA ALA A 292 -24.23 -5.08 -9.17
C ALA A 292 -23.31 -4.19 -8.31
N GLU A 293 -23.05 -2.96 -8.76
CA GLU A 293 -22.39 -1.94 -7.94
C GLU A 293 -23.45 -1.13 -7.17
N VAL A 294 -23.15 -0.80 -5.91
CA VAL A 294 -23.88 0.19 -5.11
C VAL A 294 -22.91 1.30 -4.67
N PRO A 295 -23.36 2.55 -4.54
CA PRO A 295 -22.45 3.66 -4.20
C PRO A 295 -21.72 3.42 -2.87
N ALA A 296 -20.45 3.79 -2.81
CA ALA A 296 -19.71 3.88 -1.56
C ALA A 296 -20.47 4.70 -0.49
N ASP A 297 -20.32 4.29 0.75
CA ASP A 297 -21.02 4.75 1.95
C ASP A 297 -22.55 4.47 1.94
N SER A 298 -23.03 3.54 1.10
CA SER A 298 -24.40 3.02 1.13
C SER A 298 -24.67 2.26 2.43
N PRO A 299 -25.65 2.68 3.27
CA PRO A 299 -25.89 2.03 4.55
C PRO A 299 -26.44 0.62 4.39
N ASN A 300 -26.01 -0.29 5.26
CA ASN A 300 -26.66 -1.59 5.42
C ASN A 300 -28.06 -1.44 6.06
N PRO A 301 -29.11 -2.08 5.52
CA PRO A 301 -30.42 -2.13 6.15
C PRO A 301 -30.36 -2.72 7.57
N GLN A 302 -31.31 -2.33 8.41
CA GLN A 302 -31.47 -2.93 9.74
C GLN A 302 -31.77 -4.43 9.60
N GLY A 303 -31.01 -5.26 10.32
CA GLY A 303 -31.09 -6.73 10.21
C GLY A 303 -30.06 -7.37 9.28
N SER A 304 -29.19 -6.59 8.60
CA SER A 304 -28.04 -7.16 7.90
C SER A 304 -27.12 -7.92 8.84
N GLN A 305 -26.71 -9.13 8.45
CA GLN A 305 -25.84 -10.02 9.21
C GLN A 305 -24.42 -10.01 8.63
N LEU A 306 -23.40 -9.81 9.46
CA LEU A 306 -22.01 -10.03 9.05
C LEU A 306 -21.77 -11.55 8.89
N ILE A 307 -21.28 -11.96 7.72
CA ILE A 307 -20.94 -13.36 7.43
C ILE A 307 -19.44 -13.60 7.62
N HIS A 308 -18.60 -12.69 7.11
CA HIS A 308 -17.14 -12.82 7.18
C HIS A 308 -16.47 -11.45 7.13
N GLU A 309 -15.30 -11.32 7.76
CA GLU A 309 -14.44 -10.15 7.68
C GLU A 309 -12.99 -10.58 7.40
N GLU A 310 -12.42 -10.12 6.29
CA GLU A 310 -10.99 -10.24 6.02
C GLU A 310 -10.26 -9.00 6.55
N LEU A 311 -9.15 -9.23 7.26
CA LEU A 311 -8.33 -8.17 7.85
C LEU A 311 -6.98 -8.07 7.13
N SER A 312 -6.61 -6.84 6.76
CA SER A 312 -5.33 -6.54 6.11
C SER A 312 -4.13 -6.90 6.99
N ARG A 313 -2.93 -6.84 6.39
CA ARG A 313 -1.70 -6.67 7.16
C ARG A 313 -1.78 -5.38 8.01
N PRO A 314 -1.11 -5.29 9.18
CA PRO A 314 -1.16 -4.10 10.02
C PRO A 314 -0.79 -2.82 9.27
N LEU A 315 -1.31 -1.68 9.72
CA LEU A 315 -1.06 -0.36 9.15
C LEU A 315 0.44 -0.05 9.03
N GLN A 316 1.28 -0.52 9.98
CA GLN A 316 2.74 -0.43 9.83
C GLN A 316 3.27 -1.14 8.57
N SER A 317 2.77 -2.34 8.25
CA SER A 317 3.17 -3.07 7.04
C SER A 317 2.67 -2.39 5.76
N LEU A 318 1.45 -1.83 5.78
CA LEU A 318 0.92 -1.03 4.67
C LEU A 318 1.75 0.25 4.46
N ALA A 319 2.11 0.93 5.55
CA ALA A 319 2.99 2.08 5.52
C ALA A 319 4.41 1.71 5.06
N THR A 320 4.93 0.49 5.33
CA THR A 320 6.19 0.00 4.75
C THR A 320 6.09 -0.17 3.23
N ARG A 321 5.02 -0.76 2.71
CA ARG A 321 4.75 -0.85 1.25
C ARG A 321 4.64 0.55 0.62
N ALA A 322 3.99 1.50 1.29
CA ALA A 322 3.95 2.89 0.86
C ALA A 322 5.33 3.59 0.90
N ASN A 323 6.14 3.40 1.95
CA ASN A 323 7.36 4.19 2.16
C ASN A 323 8.64 3.53 1.60
N THR A 324 8.92 2.28 1.92
CA THR A 324 10.12 1.55 1.47
C THR A 324 10.06 1.23 -0.03
N GLU A 325 8.96 0.61 -0.47
CA GLU A 325 8.71 0.21 -1.87
C GLU A 325 8.15 1.37 -2.71
N SER A 326 7.69 2.46 -2.09
CA SER A 326 7.11 3.64 -2.76
C SER A 326 5.74 3.43 -3.42
N HIS A 327 5.02 2.36 -3.06
CA HIS A 327 3.78 1.91 -3.72
C HIS A 327 2.65 2.96 -3.68
N ASN A 328 2.13 3.35 -4.85
CA ASN A 328 1.20 4.49 -4.99
C ASN A 328 -0.18 4.21 -4.39
N ASN A 329 -0.89 3.18 -4.87
CA ASN A 329 -2.25 2.84 -4.44
C ASN A 329 -2.36 2.73 -2.89
N THR A 330 -1.39 2.09 -2.22
CA THR A 330 -1.40 1.99 -0.74
C THR A 330 -1.32 3.34 -0.04
N ALA A 331 -0.59 4.32 -0.59
CA ALA A 331 -0.53 5.66 -0.01
C ALA A 331 -1.80 6.49 -0.28
N GLU A 332 -2.49 6.23 -1.39
CA GLU A 332 -3.80 6.79 -1.71
C GLU A 332 -4.90 6.25 -0.77
N VAL A 333 -4.86 4.96 -0.45
CA VAL A 333 -5.71 4.31 0.56
C VAL A 333 -5.41 4.88 1.95
N LEU A 334 -4.14 4.90 2.37
CA LEU A 334 -3.74 5.41 3.70
C LEU A 334 -4.10 6.89 3.91
N LEU A 335 -4.07 7.72 2.85
CA LEU A 335 -4.61 9.09 2.92
C LEU A 335 -6.12 9.07 3.22
N ARG A 336 -6.90 8.29 2.47
CA ARG A 336 -8.37 8.25 2.57
C ARG A 336 -8.81 7.73 3.93
N VAL A 337 -8.33 6.56 4.36
CA VAL A 337 -8.69 5.97 5.66
C VAL A 337 -8.15 6.78 6.84
N GLY A 338 -6.92 7.32 6.74
CA GLY A 338 -6.37 8.22 7.76
C GLY A 338 -7.14 9.55 7.87
N SER A 339 -7.65 10.07 6.76
CA SER A 339 -8.55 11.24 6.78
C SER A 339 -9.94 10.93 7.33
N GLY A 340 -10.42 9.68 7.16
CA GLY A 340 -11.79 9.27 7.41
C GLY A 340 -12.75 9.60 6.25
N SER A 341 -12.25 9.67 5.01
CA SER A 341 -13.09 9.95 3.84
C SER A 341 -12.50 9.39 2.53
N TRP A 342 -13.33 8.73 1.74
CA TRP A 342 -12.99 8.29 0.38
C TRP A 342 -13.17 9.38 -0.68
N ASN A 343 -13.88 10.47 -0.38
CA ASN A 343 -13.92 11.66 -1.20
C ASN A 343 -12.55 12.38 -1.13
N LEU A 344 -11.77 12.32 -2.21
CA LEU A 344 -10.40 12.83 -2.23
C LEU A 344 -10.29 14.33 -1.87
N SER A 345 -11.18 15.17 -2.40
CA SER A 345 -11.22 16.60 -2.09
C SER A 345 -11.53 16.87 -0.61
N HIS A 346 -12.24 15.96 0.06
CA HIS A 346 -12.44 16.01 1.50
C HIS A 346 -11.20 15.52 2.26
N ALA A 347 -10.64 14.38 1.86
CA ALA A 347 -9.43 13.80 2.44
C ALA A 347 -8.26 14.79 2.44
N SER A 348 -8.04 15.50 1.32
CA SER A 348 -7.03 16.55 1.20
C SER A 348 -7.25 17.72 2.15
N ARG A 349 -8.50 18.20 2.32
CA ARG A 349 -8.83 19.27 3.28
C ARG A 349 -8.58 18.84 4.71
N ILE A 350 -9.02 17.64 5.09
CA ILE A 350 -8.80 17.07 6.42
C ILE A 350 -7.29 16.88 6.69
N THR A 351 -6.53 16.46 5.69
CA THR A 351 -5.07 16.29 5.79
C THR A 351 -4.37 17.63 6.01
N LEU A 352 -4.75 18.67 5.25
CA LEU A 352 -4.20 20.02 5.43
C LEU A 352 -4.60 20.64 6.78
N GLN A 353 -5.80 20.35 7.29
CA GLN A 353 -6.23 20.72 8.64
C GLN A 353 -5.39 20.01 9.71
N TRP A 354 -5.18 18.70 9.59
CA TRP A 354 -4.33 17.92 10.50
C TRP A 354 -2.89 18.46 10.57
N LEU A 355 -2.30 18.87 9.44
CA LEU A 355 -0.99 19.53 9.43
C LEU A 355 -1.00 20.84 10.25
N LYS A 356 -2.08 21.63 10.20
CA LYS A 356 -2.27 22.84 11.01
C LYS A 356 -2.46 22.53 12.50
N GLU A 357 -3.22 21.49 12.83
CA GLU A 357 -3.43 21.01 14.21
C GLU A 357 -2.09 20.59 14.86
N LYS A 358 -1.19 19.97 14.09
CA LYS A 358 0.20 19.68 14.51
C LYS A 358 1.14 20.90 14.49
N ASN A 359 0.63 22.11 14.24
CA ASN A 359 1.37 23.38 14.16
C ASN A 359 2.50 23.38 13.09
N LEU A 360 2.33 22.63 12.00
CA LEU A 360 3.33 22.54 10.94
C LEU A 360 3.25 23.73 9.96
N PRO A 361 4.36 24.13 9.31
CA PRO A 361 4.38 25.27 8.39
C PRO A 361 3.75 24.89 7.04
N VAL A 362 2.46 25.18 6.88
CA VAL A 362 1.64 24.82 5.70
C VAL A 362 1.52 25.94 4.64
N ASP A 363 2.32 27.00 4.74
CA ASP A 363 2.25 28.12 3.79
C ASP A 363 2.60 27.65 2.36
N GLY A 364 1.68 27.89 1.42
CA GLY A 364 1.80 27.45 0.02
C GLY A 364 1.68 25.93 -0.20
N VAL A 365 1.28 25.16 0.82
CA VAL A 365 1.13 23.71 0.73
C VAL A 365 -0.23 23.33 0.13
N ALA A 366 -0.22 22.42 -0.84
CA ALA A 366 -1.39 21.88 -1.52
C ALA A 366 -1.33 20.35 -1.53
N ILE A 367 -2.36 19.72 -0.95
CA ILE A 367 -2.55 18.26 -0.94
C ILE A 367 -3.52 17.94 -2.08
N ALA A 368 -3.02 17.31 -3.14
CA ALA A 368 -3.83 16.90 -4.29
C ALA A 368 -4.05 15.38 -4.32
N ASP A 369 -3.06 14.61 -3.87
CA ASP A 369 -3.16 13.15 -3.70
C ASP A 369 -2.36 12.64 -2.48
N GLY A 370 -2.39 11.33 -2.22
CA GLY A 370 -1.68 10.68 -1.12
C GLY A 370 -0.33 10.08 -1.48
N SER A 371 -0.08 9.85 -2.78
CA SER A 371 1.07 9.12 -3.32
C SER A 371 2.17 10.02 -3.87
N GLY A 372 1.86 11.26 -4.24
CA GLY A 372 2.77 12.22 -4.84
C GLY A 372 2.93 12.08 -6.35
N LEU A 373 1.98 11.48 -7.06
CA LEU A 373 2.02 11.37 -8.53
C LEU A 373 1.41 12.63 -9.19
N SER A 374 0.36 13.19 -8.58
CA SER A 374 -0.29 14.44 -8.95
C SER A 374 0.71 15.61 -9.05
N ARG A 375 0.57 16.38 -10.14
CA ARG A 375 1.37 17.57 -10.43
C ARG A 375 0.86 18.81 -9.71
N SER A 376 -0.37 18.76 -9.18
CA SER A 376 -0.99 19.81 -8.36
C SER A 376 -0.46 19.85 -6.92
N ASN A 377 0.15 18.77 -6.42
CA ASN A 377 0.78 18.77 -5.09
C ASN A 377 1.82 19.88 -4.93
N ARG A 378 1.83 20.57 -3.79
CA ARG A 378 2.87 21.52 -3.38
C ARG A 378 3.23 21.28 -1.92
N SER A 379 4.53 21.25 -1.63
CA SER A 379 5.05 21.13 -0.26
C SER A 379 6.39 21.85 -0.13
N THR A 380 6.83 22.12 1.10
CA THR A 380 8.08 22.82 1.43
C THR A 380 9.03 21.88 2.20
N THR A 381 10.35 22.11 2.11
CA THR A 381 11.32 21.32 2.88
C THR A 381 11.24 21.61 4.38
N ARG A 382 10.83 22.83 4.78
CA ARG A 382 10.48 23.14 6.17
C ARG A 382 9.26 22.38 6.67
N LEU A 383 8.24 22.10 5.82
CA LEU A 383 7.13 21.23 6.22
C LEU A 383 7.62 19.81 6.49
N TYR A 384 8.31 19.16 5.54
CA TYR A 384 8.75 17.79 5.73
C TYR A 384 9.73 17.64 6.91
N THR A 385 10.65 18.59 7.10
CA THR A 385 11.58 18.54 8.25
C THR A 385 10.83 18.75 9.58
N SER A 386 9.84 19.64 9.64
CA SER A 386 8.98 19.80 10.83
C SER A 386 8.11 18.56 11.11
N LEU A 387 7.59 17.90 10.06
CA LEU A 387 6.83 16.65 10.17
C LEU A 387 7.71 15.51 10.70
N LEU A 388 8.95 15.41 10.20
CA LEU A 388 9.94 14.43 10.64
C LEU A 388 10.32 14.62 12.12
N LEU A 389 10.51 15.88 12.56
CA LEU A 389 10.74 16.22 13.98
C LEU A 389 9.50 15.91 14.84
N THR A 390 8.30 16.31 14.40
CA THR A 390 7.05 16.00 15.11
C THR A 390 6.86 14.49 15.28
N MET A 391 7.11 13.71 14.23
CA MET A 391 7.04 12.25 14.30
C MET A 391 8.18 11.63 15.12
N GLN A 392 9.35 12.26 15.26
CA GLN A 392 10.42 11.78 16.15
C GLN A 392 9.97 11.74 17.62
N HIS A 393 9.09 12.67 18.03
CA HIS A 393 8.55 12.75 19.39
C HIS A 393 7.16 12.10 19.54
N HIS A 394 6.59 11.55 18.46
CA HIS A 394 5.29 10.90 18.51
C HIS A 394 5.38 9.47 19.11
N ALA A 395 4.34 9.03 19.84
CA ALA A 395 4.27 7.71 20.48
C ALA A 395 4.40 6.52 19.50
N HIS A 396 4.15 6.74 18.21
CA HIS A 396 4.37 5.75 17.15
C HIS A 396 5.53 6.12 16.19
N GLY A 397 6.30 7.14 16.52
CA GLY A 397 7.40 7.69 15.72
C GLY A 397 8.43 6.66 15.28
N GLY A 398 8.98 5.91 16.24
CA GLY A 398 9.95 4.84 15.96
C GLY A 398 9.41 3.73 15.06
N ASN A 399 8.10 3.47 15.10
CA ASN A 399 7.44 2.50 14.23
C ASN A 399 7.20 3.04 12.82
N TRP A 400 6.84 4.32 12.68
CA TRP A 400 6.73 5.01 11.39
C TRP A 400 8.09 5.16 10.70
N TYR A 401 9.16 5.51 11.42
CA TYR A 401 10.51 5.55 10.86
C TYR A 401 10.99 4.18 10.33
N ARG A 402 10.59 3.08 10.95
CA ARG A 402 10.88 1.71 10.47
C ARG A 402 10.16 1.33 9.18
N THR A 403 9.21 2.15 8.69
CA THR A 403 8.55 1.93 7.39
C THR A 403 9.35 2.46 6.20
N MET A 404 10.38 3.27 6.45
CA MET A 404 11.16 3.97 5.43
C MET A 404 12.33 3.13 4.90
N ALA A 405 12.74 3.42 3.67
CA ALA A 405 13.91 2.81 3.07
C ALA A 405 15.20 3.21 3.80
N VAL A 406 16.22 2.36 3.73
CA VAL A 406 17.53 2.55 4.39
C VAL A 406 18.63 2.63 3.33
N ALA A 407 19.47 3.67 3.42
CA ALA A 407 20.54 3.94 2.47
C ALA A 407 21.48 2.74 2.28
N ASN A 408 21.64 2.34 1.01
CA ASN A 408 22.41 1.19 0.55
C ASN A 408 22.04 -0.14 1.24
N ARG A 409 20.75 -0.30 1.63
CA ARG A 409 20.25 -1.53 2.28
C ARG A 409 18.85 -1.99 1.85
N THR A 410 17.87 -1.09 1.71
CA THR A 410 16.47 -1.51 1.45
C THR A 410 15.69 -0.60 0.50
N GLY A 411 14.76 -1.21 -0.24
CA GLY A 411 13.76 -0.53 -1.07
C GLY A 411 14.35 0.48 -2.03
N THR A 412 13.66 1.62 -2.21
CA THR A 412 14.09 2.69 -3.12
C THR A 412 15.44 3.37 -2.79
N LEU A 413 16.15 2.92 -1.75
CA LEU A 413 17.50 3.38 -1.39
C LEU A 413 18.58 2.29 -1.44
N GLU A 414 18.30 1.07 -1.94
CA GLU A 414 19.28 -0.03 -2.00
C GLU A 414 20.57 0.30 -2.78
N ARG A 415 20.47 1.20 -3.76
CA ARG A 415 21.59 1.71 -4.59
C ARG A 415 21.59 3.23 -4.59
N PHE A 416 21.58 3.82 -3.38
CA PHE A 416 21.45 5.27 -3.22
C PHE A 416 22.73 6.04 -3.55
N SER A 417 23.88 5.57 -3.05
CA SER A 417 25.19 6.21 -3.26
C SER A 417 26.31 5.17 -3.31
N SER A 418 27.35 5.44 -4.09
CA SER A 418 28.59 4.64 -4.09
C SER A 418 29.44 4.83 -2.82
N SER A 419 29.18 5.87 -2.02
CA SER A 419 29.96 6.14 -0.82
C SER A 419 29.65 5.15 0.32
N PRO A 420 30.68 4.48 0.89
CA PRO A 420 30.50 3.63 2.06
C PRO A 420 30.02 4.36 3.31
N SER A 421 30.30 5.67 3.46
CA SER A 421 29.98 6.43 4.69
C SER A 421 28.48 6.49 4.97
N LEU A 422 27.66 6.55 3.90
CA LEU A 422 26.21 6.73 3.96
C LEU A 422 25.46 5.41 4.24
N THR A 423 26.12 4.28 4.03
CA THR A 423 25.52 2.93 4.12
C THR A 423 24.95 2.66 5.51
N GLY A 424 23.63 2.50 5.58
CA GLY A 424 22.88 2.32 6.83
C GLY A 424 22.71 3.56 7.70
N LYS A 425 23.33 4.71 7.39
CA LYS A 425 23.21 5.93 8.20
C LYS A 425 21.95 6.74 7.94
N PHE A 426 21.42 6.72 6.72
CA PHE A 426 20.20 7.45 6.38
C PHE A 426 18.98 6.53 6.25
N VAL A 427 17.87 6.96 6.85
CA VAL A 427 16.56 6.32 6.83
C VAL A 427 15.54 7.34 6.33
N GLY A 428 14.88 7.07 5.20
CA GLY A 428 14.03 8.07 4.58
C GLY A 428 13.24 7.64 3.35
N LYS A 429 12.54 8.60 2.77
CA LYS A 429 11.68 8.45 1.60
C LYS A 429 12.27 9.16 0.38
N THR A 430 12.34 8.44 -0.72
CA THR A 430 12.59 9.01 -2.06
C THR A 430 11.32 9.54 -2.71
N GLY A 431 11.45 10.49 -3.62
CA GLY A 431 10.44 10.82 -4.62
C GLY A 431 11.07 10.98 -6.00
N THR A 432 10.39 10.47 -7.03
CA THR A 432 10.80 10.61 -8.44
C THR A 432 9.57 10.67 -9.32
N ILE A 433 9.45 11.72 -10.13
CA ILE A 433 8.58 11.80 -11.33
C ILE A 433 9.33 12.61 -12.39
N ARG A 434 8.90 12.63 -13.67
CA ARG A 434 9.63 13.37 -14.74
C ARG A 434 9.92 14.82 -14.31
N GLY A 435 11.20 15.20 -14.29
CA GLY A 435 11.69 16.53 -13.90
C GLY A 435 11.76 16.83 -12.40
N VAL A 436 11.47 15.85 -11.52
CA VAL A 436 11.41 16.04 -10.06
C VAL A 436 12.14 14.93 -9.31
N LYS A 437 12.98 15.32 -8.35
CA LYS A 437 13.61 14.42 -7.39
C LYS A 437 13.40 14.92 -5.96
N ALA A 438 13.15 14.01 -5.04
CA ALA A 438 12.98 14.31 -3.62
C ALA A 438 13.67 13.28 -2.72
N LEU A 439 14.17 13.73 -1.58
CA LEU A 439 14.72 12.91 -0.50
C LEU A 439 14.44 13.58 0.85
N SER A 440 13.68 12.93 1.72
CA SER A 440 13.44 13.42 3.09
C SER A 440 13.53 12.29 4.10
N GLY A 441 14.08 12.54 5.28
CA GLY A 441 14.25 11.53 6.32
C GLY A 441 15.15 11.97 7.46
N ARG A 442 15.71 10.97 8.14
CA ARG A 442 16.59 11.11 9.31
C ARG A 442 17.93 10.42 9.04
N MET A 443 19.02 11.11 9.34
CA MET A 443 20.38 10.59 9.25
C MET A 443 20.98 10.46 10.65
N ASP A 444 21.75 9.38 10.84
CA ASP A 444 22.57 9.16 12.02
C ASP A 444 23.99 9.72 11.83
N THR A 445 24.49 10.45 12.81
CA THR A 445 25.80 11.13 12.77
C THR A 445 26.51 11.01 14.12
N PRO A 446 27.85 11.19 14.19
CA PRO A 446 28.60 11.14 15.46
C PRO A 446 28.08 12.08 16.56
N HIS A 447 27.33 13.12 16.20
CA HIS A 447 26.76 14.10 17.12
C HIS A 447 25.21 14.05 17.10
N GLY A 448 24.65 12.84 17.00
CA GLY A 448 23.22 12.56 17.03
C GLY A 448 22.50 12.77 15.70
N TYR A 449 21.18 12.64 15.72
CA TYR A 449 20.38 12.61 14.49
C TYR A 449 20.29 13.97 13.79
N ARG A 450 20.17 13.95 12.47
CA ARG A 450 19.89 15.11 11.62
C ARG A 450 18.67 14.83 10.77
N PHE A 451 17.75 15.78 10.71
CA PHE A 451 16.48 15.67 10.01
C PHE A 451 16.52 16.61 8.82
N PHE A 452 16.15 16.13 7.63
CA PHE A 452 16.17 16.99 6.46
C PHE A 452 15.18 16.59 5.38
N SER A 453 14.96 17.55 4.49
CA SER A 453 14.20 17.43 3.26
C SER A 453 14.92 18.15 2.13
N LEU A 454 15.07 17.48 1.00
CA LEU A 454 15.73 17.93 -0.22
C LEU A 454 14.73 17.77 -1.37
N LEU A 455 14.33 18.87 -2.03
CA LEU A 455 13.40 18.88 -3.17
C LEU A 455 14.07 19.57 -4.37
N ALA A 456 14.12 18.89 -5.52
CA ALA A 456 14.73 19.39 -6.75
C ALA A 456 13.74 19.28 -7.92
N ASN A 457 13.50 20.39 -8.61
CA ASN A 457 12.49 20.48 -9.69
C ASN A 457 13.12 21.15 -10.92
N GLY A 458 13.73 20.35 -11.81
CA GLY A 458 14.51 20.83 -12.95
C GLY A 458 16.04 20.78 -12.78
N SER A 459 16.54 20.15 -11.71
CA SER A 459 17.99 19.88 -11.53
C SER A 459 18.50 18.87 -12.57
N ALA A 460 19.74 19.05 -13.05
CA ALA A 460 20.38 18.10 -13.96
C ALA A 460 20.89 16.85 -13.23
N GLU A 461 21.61 17.03 -12.12
CA GLU A 461 22.27 15.93 -11.38
C GLU A 461 21.77 15.75 -9.92
N PRO A 462 20.46 15.56 -9.70
CA PRO A 462 19.91 15.55 -8.35
C PRO A 462 20.25 14.32 -7.51
N ARG A 463 20.72 13.21 -8.12
CA ARG A 463 21.17 12.05 -7.35
C ARG A 463 22.50 12.31 -6.64
N SER A 464 23.51 12.81 -7.36
CA SER A 464 24.82 13.14 -6.76
C SER A 464 24.64 14.21 -5.70
N ARG A 465 24.05 15.35 -6.07
CA ARG A 465 23.87 16.51 -5.18
C ARG A 465 23.15 16.16 -3.86
N MET A 466 22.21 15.22 -3.87
CA MET A 466 21.60 14.70 -2.63
C MET A 466 22.60 13.92 -1.78
N ALA A 467 23.36 12.99 -2.35
CA ALA A 467 24.41 12.27 -1.63
C ALA A 467 25.50 13.22 -1.10
N ASP A 468 25.94 14.18 -1.93
CA ASP A 468 26.95 15.19 -1.58
C ASP A 468 26.50 16.07 -0.38
N ILE A 469 25.21 16.42 -0.31
CA ILE A 469 24.62 17.10 0.85
C ILE A 469 24.61 16.20 2.10
N LEU A 470 24.32 14.90 1.96
CA LEU A 470 24.40 13.96 3.09
C LEU A 470 25.84 13.81 3.62
N GLU A 471 26.84 13.81 2.74
CA GLU A 471 28.26 13.85 3.14
C GLU A 471 28.61 15.17 3.85
N ALA A 472 28.08 16.31 3.39
CA ALA A 472 28.27 17.59 4.08
C ALA A 472 27.66 17.56 5.50
N VAL A 473 26.48 16.95 5.67
CA VAL A 473 25.85 16.74 6.99
C VAL A 473 26.68 15.83 7.90
N LEU A 474 27.42 14.85 7.36
CA LEU A 474 28.38 14.07 8.14
C LEU A 474 29.64 14.87 8.50
N ARG A 475 30.28 15.56 7.54
CA ARG A 475 31.48 16.37 7.76
C ARG A 475 31.24 17.46 8.82
N HIS A 476 30.14 18.17 8.70
CA HIS A 476 29.75 19.24 9.63
C HIS A 476 28.85 18.74 10.77
N SER A 477 28.84 17.44 11.06
CA SER A 477 27.94 16.88 12.08
C SER A 477 28.10 17.53 13.46
N SER A 478 29.29 18.03 13.80
CA SER A 478 29.58 18.75 15.05
C SER A 478 29.00 20.17 15.14
N CYS A 479 28.42 20.73 14.07
CA CYS A 479 27.82 22.09 13.96
C CYS A 479 27.59 22.80 15.32
N PRO A 480 28.55 23.61 15.80
CA PRO A 480 28.47 24.20 17.13
C PRO A 480 27.28 25.15 17.27
N ARG A 481 26.88 25.42 18.52
CA ARG A 481 26.00 26.56 18.78
C ARG A 481 26.82 27.84 18.63
N VAL A 482 26.50 28.61 17.60
CA VAL A 482 26.73 30.05 17.63
C VAL A 482 25.71 30.60 18.62
N PHE A 483 26.18 31.25 19.68
CA PHE A 483 25.37 31.91 20.70
C PHE A 483 25.18 33.39 20.36
#